data_AF-A0A7M4E5T3-F1
#
_entry.id   AF-A0A7M4E5T3-F1
#
_cell.length_a   1.000
_cell.length_b   1.000
_cell.length_c   1.000
_cell.angle_alpha   90.00
_cell.angle_beta   90.00
_cell.angle_gamma   90.00
#
_symmetry.space_group_name_H-M   'P 1'
#
loop_
_entity.id
_entity.type
_entity.pdbx_description
1 polymer ?
#
loop_
_entity_poly.entity_id
_entity_poly.type
_entity_poly.pdbx_seq_one_letter_code
_entity_poly.pdbx_strand_id
1 'polypeptide(L)' 'MDLGRLEYLQALVTEFQVTESSEAKEQVLANLANFAYDPKNYEYLRQLQVLDLFLDALTEDKETLVEFAIV' A
#
# COMPACT_ATOMS: atom_id res chain seq x y z
N MET A 1 20.87 -8.82 0.87
CA MET A 1 20.45 -7.63 1.62
C MET A 1 19.20 -7.12 0.95
N ASP A 2 18.03 -7.43 1.50
CA ASP A 2 16.74 -7.01 0.94
C ASP A 2 16.34 -5.59 1.38
N LEU A 3 17.33 -4.80 1.83
CA LEU A 3 17.15 -3.43 2.32
C LEU A 3 16.44 -2.55 1.29
N GLY A 4 16.80 -2.69 0.00
CA GLY A 4 16.18 -1.92 -1.08
C GLY A 4 14.69 -2.23 -1.28
N ARG A 5 14.21 -3.44 -0.95
CA ARG A 5 12.78 -3.76 -1.04
C ARG A 5 12.01 -3.11 0.10
N LEU A 6 12.53 -3.20 1.32
CA LEU A 6 11.92 -2.55 2.48
C LEU A 6 11.87 -1.03 2.30
N GLU A 7 12.97 -0.41 1.88
CA GLU A 7 13.06 1.03 1.62
C GLU A 7 12.07 1.48 0.54
N TYR A 8 11.95 0.71 -0.54
CA TYR A 8 11.00 1.01 -1.61
C TYR A 8 9.54 0.92 -1.15
N LEU A 9 9.17 -0.13 -0.41
CA LEU A 9 7.82 -0.26 0.14
C LEU A 9 7.52 0.84 1.18
N GLN A 10 8.52 1.23 1.99
CA GLN A 10 8.38 2.34 2.92
C GLN A 10 8.15 3.68 2.19
N ALA A 11 8.81 3.89 1.04
CA ALA A 11 8.59 5.08 0.22
C ALA A 11 7.14 5.15 -0.30
N LEU A 12 6.58 4.02 -0.77
CA LEU A 12 5.17 3.95 -1.18
C LEU A 12 4.22 4.26 -0.01
N VAL A 13 4.43 3.65 1.17
CA VAL A 13 3.60 3.94 2.36
C VAL A 13 3.65 5.43 2.72
N THR A 14 4.84 6.02 2.66
CA THR A 14 5.04 7.45 2.94
C THR A 14 4.29 8.30 1.92
N GLU A 15 4.41 7.99 0.63
CA GLU A 15 3.74 8.70 -0.44
C GLU A 15 2.22 8.67 -0.29
N PHE A 16 1.64 7.50 0.02
CA PHE A 16 0.20 7.36 0.26
C PHE A 16 -0.29 8.26 1.41
N GLN A 17 0.49 8.34 2.49
CA GLN A 17 0.14 9.09 3.69
C GLN A 17 0.26 10.61 3.53
N VAL A 18 1.22 11.09 2.72
CA VAL A 18 1.51 12.54 2.61
C VAL A 18 0.92 13.20 1.37
N THR A 19 0.50 12.41 0.37
CA THR A 19 -0.05 12.97 -0.86
C THR A 19 -1.49 13.44 -0.66
N GLU A 20 -1.78 14.64 -1.16
CA GLU A 20 -3.14 15.18 -1.25
C GLU A 20 -3.82 14.84 -2.59
N SER A 21 -3.08 14.23 -3.53
CA SER A 21 -3.62 13.83 -4.83
C SER A 21 -4.35 12.49 -4.72
N SER A 22 -5.65 12.50 -5.04
CA SER A 22 -6.46 11.28 -5.11
C SER A 22 -5.89 10.26 -6.08
N GLU A 23 -5.48 10.71 -7.27
CA GLU A 23 -4.92 9.83 -8.30
C GLU A 23 -3.63 9.18 -7.83
N ALA A 24 -2.77 9.93 -7.10
CA ALA A 24 -1.56 9.38 -6.52
C ALA A 24 -1.88 8.34 -5.43
N LYS A 25 -2.87 8.59 -4.57
CA LYS A 25 -3.31 7.59 -3.57
C LYS A 25 -3.76 6.29 -4.23
N GLU A 26 -4.56 6.38 -5.29
CA GLU A 26 -5.02 5.21 -6.04
C GLU A 26 -3.85 4.45 -6.67
N GLN A 27 -2.93 5.17 -7.32
CA GLN A 27 -1.76 4.55 -7.95
C GLN A 27 -0.83 3.87 -6.94
N VAL A 28 -0.59 4.51 -5.80
CA VAL A 28 0.25 3.95 -4.73
C VAL A 28 -0.42 2.75 -4.07
N LEU A 29 -1.73 2.81 -3.80
CA LEU A 29 -2.46 1.68 -3.22
C LEU A 29 -2.48 0.48 -4.18
N ALA A 30 -2.69 0.72 -5.47
CA ALA A 30 -2.59 -0.32 -6.50
C ALA A 30 -1.19 -0.95 -6.57
N ASN A 31 -0.13 -0.14 -6.41
CA ASN A 31 1.23 -0.67 -6.32
C ASN A 31 1.42 -1.55 -5.08
N LEU A 32 1.00 -1.08 -3.89
CA LEU A 32 1.06 -1.86 -2.66
C LEU A 32 0.26 -3.18 -2.78
N ALA A 33 -0.91 -3.13 -3.40
CA ALA A 33 -1.72 -4.30 -3.71
C ALA A 33 -0.99 -5.31 -4.60
N ASN A 34 -0.36 -4.84 -5.69
CA ASN A 34 0.47 -5.68 -6.56
C ASN A 34 1.64 -6.33 -5.81
N PHE A 35 2.25 -5.66 -4.82
CA PHE A 35 3.28 -6.26 -3.97
C PHE A 35 2.73 -7.30 -3.00
N ALA A 36 1.50 -7.13 -2.51
CA ALA A 36 0.86 -8.06 -1.58
C ALA A 36 0.60 -9.45 -2.18
N TYR A 37 0.46 -9.55 -3.51
CA TYR A 37 0.30 -10.83 -4.22
C TYR A 37 1.51 -11.77 -4.13
N ASP A 38 2.72 -11.25 -3.88
CA ASP A 38 3.93 -12.09 -3.69
C ASP A 38 4.18 -12.30 -2.17
N PRO A 39 4.04 -13.54 -1.66
CA PRO A 39 4.25 -13.85 -0.24
C PRO A 39 5.63 -13.45 0.29
N LYS A 40 6.64 -13.29 -0.56
CA LYS A 40 7.97 -12.80 -0.16
C LYS A 40 7.94 -11.38 0.40
N ASN A 41 6.94 -10.57 0.04
CA ASN A 41 6.80 -9.22 0.56
C ASN A 41 6.06 -9.15 1.88
N TYR A 42 5.41 -10.24 2.31
CA TYR A 42 4.50 -10.23 3.45
C TYR A 42 5.14 -9.74 4.75
N GLU A 43 6.38 -10.16 5.04
CA GLU A 43 7.10 -9.70 6.23
C GLU A 43 7.40 -8.19 6.18
N TYR A 44 7.72 -7.63 5.01
CA TYR A 44 7.90 -6.19 4.85
C TYR A 44 6.58 -5.43 4.99
N LEU A 45 5.50 -5.93 4.37
CA LEU A 45 4.17 -5.31 4.45
C LEU A 45 3.65 -5.31 5.89
N ARG A 46 3.91 -6.38 6.65
CA ARG A 46 3.61 -6.44 8.08
C ARG A 46 4.46 -5.44 8.87
N GLN A 47 5.77 -5.40 8.64
CA GLN A 47 6.67 -4.48 9.33
C GLN A 47 6.29 -3.00 9.10
N LEU A 48 5.77 -2.68 7.90
CA LEU A 48 5.35 -1.35 7.50
C LEU A 48 3.87 -1.03 7.77
N GLN A 49 3.14 -1.95 8.43
CA GLN A 49 1.71 -1.79 8.74
C GLN A 49 0.81 -1.55 7.51
N VAL A 50 1.17 -2.12 6.36
CA VAL A 50 0.36 -1.97 5.12
C VAL A 50 -1.01 -2.64 5.26
N LEU A 51 -1.15 -3.64 6.12
CA LEU A 51 -2.44 -4.29 6.39
C LEU A 51 -3.43 -3.31 7.02
N ASP A 52 -2.97 -2.47 7.95
CA ASP A 52 -3.81 -1.44 8.58
C ASP A 52 -4.23 -0.41 7.52
N LEU A 53 -3.31 -0.04 6.63
CA LEU A 53 -3.57 0.86 5.50
C LEU A 53 -4.64 0.29 4.54
N PHE A 54 -4.61 -1.01 4.23
CA PHE A 54 -5.68 -1.65 3.44
C PHE A 54 -7.02 -1.61 4.18
N LEU A 55 -7.03 -1.91 5.48
CA LEU A 55 -8.27 -1.85 6.27
C LEU A 55 -8.87 -0.44 6.32
N ASP A 56 -8.04 0.59 6.46
CA ASP A 56 -8.47 1.99 6.41
C ASP A 56 -9.05 2.34 5.03
N ALA A 57 -8.40 1.89 3.95
CA ALA A 57 -8.86 2.13 2.58
C ALA A 57 -10.21 1.48 2.25
N LEU A 58 -10.65 0.43 2.98
CA LEU A 58 -11.99 -0.14 2.84
C LEU A 58 -13.10 0.80 3.35
N THR A 59 -12.76 1.82 4.12
CA THR A 59 -13.71 2.80 4.67
C THR A 59 -13.82 4.08 3.82
N GLU A 60 -13.02 4.20 2.77
CA GLU A 60 -13.04 5.33 1.85
C GLU A 60 -14.28 5.30 0.95
N ASP A 61 -14.85 6.48 0.66
CA ASP A 61 -16.00 6.62 -0.26
C ASP A 61 -15.63 6.29 -1.72
N LYS A 62 -14.34 6.22 -2.04
CA LYS A 62 -13.86 6.01 -3.40
C LYS A 62 -13.75 4.53 -3.73
N GLU A 63 -14.61 4.09 -4.64
CA GLU A 63 -14.71 2.68 -5.07
C GLU A 63 -13.37 2.08 -5.50
N THR A 64 -12.53 2.82 -6.24
CA THR A 64 -11.23 2.30 -6.69
C THR A 64 -10.26 2.01 -5.54
N LEU A 65 -10.28 2.82 -4.47
CA LEU A 65 -9.45 2.55 -3.28
C LEU A 65 -9.94 1.31 -2.54
N VAL A 66 -11.26 1.14 -2.43
CA VAL A 66 -11.87 -0.04 -1.82
C VAL A 66 -11.52 -1.30 -2.62
N GLU A 67 -11.58 -1.25 -3.95
CA GLU A 67 -11.22 -2.38 -4.82
C GLU A 67 -9.75 -2.80 -4.63
N PHE A 68 -8.82 -1.84 -4.57
CA PHE A 68 -7.39 -2.14 -4.36
C PHE A 68 -7.07 -2.63 -2.95
N ALA A 69 -7.92 -2.37 -1.97
CA ALA A 69 -7.74 -2.85 -0.61
C ALA A 69 -8.17 -4.32 -0.42
N ILE A 70 -8.92 -4.90 -1.36
CA ILE A 70 -9.32 -6.31 -1.37
C ILE A 70 -8.26 -7.11 -2.12
N VAL A 71 -7.15 -7.42 -1.44
CA VAL A 71 -6.01 -8.19 -1.96
C VAL A 71 -5.96 -9.62 -1.47
#